data_AF-F7T462-F1
#
_entry.id   AF-F7T462-F1
#
_cell.length_a   1.000
_cell.length_b   1.000
_cell.length_c   1.000
_cell.angle_alpha   90.00
_cell.angle_beta   90.00
_cell.angle_gamma   90.00
#
_symmetry.space_group_name_H-M   'P 1'
#
loop_
_entity.id
_entity.type
_entity.pdbx_description
1 polymer ?
#
loop_
_entity_poly.entity_id
_entity_poly.type
_entity_poly.pdbx_seq_one_letter_code
_entity_poly.pdbx_strand_id
1 'polypeptide(L)'
;MKTIHDYLPPDAASLRRLQERLGYSDAQMAELAGLDAAVPWSSYVGGPQPRALGQQRLLGIAARLTLDESAWQGVLAAMREAGARFDYDSNGAPRAAPAPAAPPAALEEDKFGMRLISDHGAFHEMEQLREFAHHVQEFGVSDLVREARYDSAADLCRFTLAPAREPDAARRDRVFDAASRTITRFAFDGRVYQGGIPPESDG
;
A
#
# COMPACT_ATOMS: atom_id res chain seq x y z
N MET A 1 16.92 -23.62 24.68
CA MET A 1 15.90 -22.94 23.87
C MET A 1 14.55 -23.15 24.54
N LYS A 2 13.68 -22.13 24.65
CA LYS A 2 12.34 -22.30 25.22
C LYS A 2 11.41 -22.76 24.09
N THR A 3 10.96 -24.01 24.13
CA THR A 3 10.14 -24.60 23.08
C THR A 3 8.88 -25.21 23.70
N ILE A 4 7.72 -24.99 23.07
CA ILE A 4 6.47 -25.64 23.43
C ILE A 4 6.32 -26.86 22.52
N HIS A 5 6.04 -28.02 23.11
CA HIS A 5 5.80 -29.27 22.42
C HIS A 5 4.34 -29.71 22.64
N ASP A 6 3.82 -30.53 21.73
CA ASP A 6 2.49 -31.15 21.83
C ASP A 6 1.34 -30.16 22.10
N TYR A 7 1.36 -29.03 21.39
CA TYR A 7 0.34 -27.99 21.54
C TYR A 7 -1.06 -28.50 21.18
N LEU A 8 -1.96 -28.45 22.15
CA LEU A 8 -3.40 -28.64 21.96
C LEU A 8 -4.09 -27.27 22.09
N PRO A 9 -4.86 -26.83 21.08
CA PRO A 9 -5.54 -25.54 21.14
C PRO A 9 -6.65 -25.55 22.19
N PRO A 10 -6.96 -24.39 22.80
CA PRO A 10 -8.12 -24.27 23.68
C PRO A 10 -9.40 -24.53 22.89
N ASP A 11 -10.34 -25.23 23.51
CA ASP A 11 -11.65 -25.47 22.92
C ASP A 11 -12.51 -24.18 22.91
N ALA A 12 -13.58 -24.22 22.09
CA ALA A 12 -14.49 -23.10 21.92
C ALA A 12 -15.14 -22.63 23.24
N ALA A 13 -15.42 -23.57 24.14
CA ALA A 13 -15.99 -23.27 25.45
C ALA A 13 -14.99 -22.51 26.36
N SER A 14 -13.71 -22.88 26.32
CA SER A 14 -12.64 -22.20 27.04
C SER A 14 -12.40 -20.79 26.52
N LEU A 15 -12.45 -20.62 25.20
CA LEU A 15 -12.34 -19.29 24.58
C LEU A 15 -13.55 -18.41 24.90
N ARG A 16 -14.76 -18.98 24.95
CA ARG A 16 -15.96 -18.26 25.40
C ARG A 16 -15.86 -17.81 26.86
N ARG A 17 -15.44 -18.71 27.76
CA ARG A 17 -15.20 -18.34 29.18
C ARG A 17 -14.13 -17.25 29.33
N LEU A 18 -13.09 -17.28 28.51
CA LEU A 18 -12.07 -16.22 28.49
C LEU A 18 -12.70 -14.87 28.12
N GLN A 19 -13.47 -14.84 27.03
CA GLN A 19 -14.17 -13.63 26.58
C GLN A 19 -15.12 -13.09 27.65
N GLU A 20 -15.95 -13.95 28.23
CA GLU A 20 -16.90 -13.59 29.30
C GLU A 20 -16.18 -13.02 30.52
N ARG A 21 -15.07 -13.65 30.94
CA ARG A 21 -14.27 -13.18 32.09
C ARG A 21 -13.65 -11.81 31.85
N LEU A 22 -13.29 -11.49 30.61
CA LEU A 22 -12.75 -10.18 30.24
C LEU A 22 -13.86 -9.14 30.03
N GLY A 23 -15.12 -9.56 29.87
CA GLY A 23 -16.23 -8.68 29.52
C GLY A 23 -16.09 -8.08 28.11
N TYR A 24 -15.35 -8.74 27.23
CA TYR A 24 -15.02 -8.23 25.90
C TYR A 24 -16.06 -8.62 24.85
N SER A 25 -16.33 -7.70 23.93
CA SER A 25 -17.06 -7.98 22.69
C SER A 25 -16.23 -8.83 21.73
N ASP A 26 -16.87 -9.43 20.72
CA ASP A 26 -16.20 -10.17 19.66
C ASP A 26 -15.14 -9.32 18.94
N ALA A 27 -15.39 -8.02 18.76
CA ALA A 27 -14.45 -7.09 18.15
C ALA A 27 -13.21 -6.88 19.03
N GLN A 28 -13.40 -6.66 20.34
CA GLN A 28 -12.28 -6.51 21.29
C GLN A 28 -11.47 -7.80 21.43
N MET A 29 -12.12 -8.97 21.37
CA MET A 29 -11.41 -10.25 21.35
C MET A 29 -10.64 -10.47 20.05
N ALA A 30 -11.21 -10.09 18.90
CA ALA A 30 -10.51 -10.14 17.62
C ALA A 30 -9.27 -9.24 17.61
N GLU A 31 -9.37 -8.04 18.17
CA GLU A 31 -8.26 -7.11 18.33
C GLU A 31 -7.19 -7.66 19.29
N LEU A 32 -7.59 -8.14 20.47
CA LEU A 32 -6.69 -8.77 21.44
C LEU A 32 -5.93 -9.96 20.82
N ALA A 33 -6.61 -10.75 20.00
CA ALA A 33 -6.04 -11.89 19.29
C ALA A 33 -5.28 -11.50 18.01
N GLY A 34 -5.34 -10.23 17.57
CA GLY A 34 -4.72 -9.75 16.32
C GLY A 34 -5.27 -10.43 15.07
N LEU A 35 -6.57 -10.70 15.01
CA LEU A 35 -7.22 -11.37 13.86
C LEU A 35 -7.30 -10.42 12.65
N ASP A 36 -7.22 -11.01 11.46
CA ASP A 36 -7.52 -10.30 10.21
C ASP A 36 -9.00 -9.93 10.14
N ALA A 37 -9.34 -8.83 9.46
CA ALA A 37 -10.73 -8.37 9.33
C ALA A 37 -11.67 -9.41 8.71
N ALA A 38 -11.14 -10.32 7.90
CA ALA A 38 -11.89 -11.41 7.27
C ALA A 38 -12.20 -12.59 8.22
N VAL A 39 -11.60 -12.63 9.42
CA VAL A 39 -11.73 -13.75 10.35
C VAL A 39 -12.37 -13.27 11.66
N PRO A 40 -13.69 -13.46 11.84
CA PRO A 40 -14.37 -13.00 13.05
C PRO A 40 -14.05 -13.89 14.26
N TRP A 41 -14.02 -13.31 15.46
CA TRP A 41 -13.83 -14.04 16.72
C TRP A 41 -14.87 -15.15 16.94
N SER A 42 -16.12 -14.93 16.51
CA SER A 42 -17.21 -15.91 16.58
C SER A 42 -16.88 -17.25 15.90
N SER A 43 -15.97 -17.26 14.91
CA SER A 43 -15.50 -18.49 14.26
C SER A 43 -14.67 -19.41 15.17
N TYR A 44 -14.14 -18.90 16.29
CA TYR A 44 -13.36 -19.66 17.28
C TYR A 44 -14.19 -20.11 18.48
N VAL A 45 -15.20 -19.32 18.87
CA VAL A 45 -16.03 -19.62 20.04
C VAL A 45 -17.32 -20.36 19.69
N GLY A 46 -17.77 -20.35 18.43
CA GLY A 46 -19.07 -20.90 18.03
C GLY A 46 -19.06 -21.70 16.73
N GLY A 47 -20.26 -22.13 16.32
CA GLY A 47 -20.49 -22.94 15.12
C GLY A 47 -20.34 -24.45 15.32
N PRO A 48 -20.78 -25.26 14.36
CA PRO A 48 -20.68 -26.73 14.43
C PRO A 48 -19.23 -27.23 14.31
N GLN A 49 -18.32 -26.44 13.74
CA GLN A 49 -16.88 -26.73 13.66
C GLN A 49 -16.08 -25.44 13.94
N PRO A 50 -15.81 -25.14 15.22
CA PRO A 50 -15.02 -23.98 15.61
C PRO A 50 -13.59 -24.09 15.09
N ARG A 51 -13.01 -22.96 14.68
CA ARG A 51 -11.60 -22.87 14.27
C ARG A 51 -10.67 -23.08 15.47
N ALA A 52 -9.58 -23.80 15.23
CA ALA A 52 -8.52 -23.94 16.22
C ALA A 52 -7.68 -22.65 16.32
N LEU A 53 -7.39 -22.21 17.55
CA LEU A 53 -6.52 -21.07 17.80
C LEU A 53 -5.05 -21.50 17.76
N GLY A 54 -4.26 -20.96 16.83
CA GLY A 54 -2.83 -21.29 16.72
C GLY A 54 -1.99 -20.85 17.92
N GLN A 55 -0.95 -21.60 18.24
CA GLN A 55 -0.07 -21.39 19.40
C GLN A 55 0.49 -19.96 19.50
N GLN A 56 1.00 -19.41 18.39
CA GLN A 56 1.60 -18.07 18.38
C GLN A 56 0.57 -16.99 18.73
N ARG A 57 -0.68 -17.19 18.29
CA ARG A 57 -1.78 -16.28 18.57
C ARG A 57 -2.18 -16.34 20.04
N LEU A 58 -2.30 -17.55 20.61
CA LEU A 58 -2.56 -17.71 22.04
C LEU A 58 -1.43 -17.12 22.89
N LEU A 59 -0.18 -17.30 22.47
CA LEU A 59 0.98 -16.68 23.13
C LEU A 59 0.87 -15.16 23.13
N GLY A 60 0.51 -14.55 22.00
CA GLY A 60 0.29 -13.10 21.90
C GLY A 60 -0.84 -12.60 22.82
N ILE A 61 -1.97 -13.32 22.86
CA ILE A 61 -3.08 -13.01 23.79
C ILE A 61 -2.58 -13.10 25.24
N ALA A 62 -1.94 -14.21 25.61
CA ALA A 62 -1.47 -14.45 26.97
C ALA A 62 -0.43 -13.41 27.40
N ALA A 63 0.49 -13.02 26.51
CA ALA A 63 1.48 -11.98 26.78
C ALA A 63 0.80 -10.63 27.06
N ARG A 64 -0.16 -10.22 26.25
CA ARG A 64 -0.90 -8.95 26.43
C ARG A 64 -1.74 -8.91 27.72
N LEU A 65 -2.19 -10.06 28.20
CA LEU A 65 -3.00 -10.15 29.42
C LEU A 65 -2.17 -10.29 30.71
N THR A 66 -0.90 -10.70 30.61
CA THR A 66 -0.08 -11.04 31.78
C THR A 66 1.16 -10.19 31.98
N LEU A 67 1.70 -9.59 30.92
CA LEU A 67 2.85 -8.69 31.02
C LEU A 67 2.39 -7.32 31.50
N ASP A 68 3.15 -6.75 32.43
CA ASP A 68 3.03 -5.33 32.75
C ASP A 68 3.58 -4.45 31.61
N GLU A 69 3.32 -3.15 31.70
CA GLU A 69 3.73 -2.20 30.68
C GLU A 69 5.23 -2.22 30.42
N SER A 70 6.06 -2.33 31.47
CA SER A 70 7.52 -2.34 31.31
C SER A 70 8.00 -3.59 30.57
N ALA A 71 7.48 -4.76 30.92
CA ALA A 71 7.83 -6.02 30.29
C ALA A 71 7.31 -6.06 28.84
N TRP A 72 6.12 -5.52 28.60
CA TRP A 72 5.56 -5.40 27.26
C TRP A 72 6.39 -4.49 26.35
N GLN A 73 6.82 -3.32 26.84
CA GLN A 73 7.74 -2.44 26.09
C GLN A 73 9.07 -3.14 25.77
N GLY A 74 9.56 -3.99 26.68
CA GLY A 74 10.73 -4.84 26.42
C GLY A 74 10.55 -5.80 25.25
N VAL A 75 9.36 -6.40 25.11
CA VAL A 75 9.03 -7.26 23.96
C VAL A 75 9.02 -6.44 22.66
N LEU A 76 8.39 -5.26 22.66
CA LEU A 76 8.35 -4.39 21.48
C LEU A 76 9.75 -3.91 21.05
N ALA A 77 10.60 -3.58 22.02
CA ALA A 77 11.99 -3.23 21.77
C ALA A 77 12.76 -4.39 21.13
N ALA A 78 12.66 -5.59 21.69
CA ALA A 78 13.31 -6.79 21.13
C ALA A 78 12.82 -7.09 19.70
N MET A 79 11.53 -6.87 19.40
CA MET A 79 11.01 -7.00 18.04
C MET A 79 11.66 -5.99 17.08
N ARG A 80 11.83 -4.73 17.51
CA ARG A 80 12.51 -3.69 16.71
C ARG A 80 13.99 -3.98 16.52
N GLU A 81 14.68 -4.47 17.56
CA GLU A 81 16.08 -4.92 17.47
C GLU A 81 16.24 -6.08 16.47
N ALA A 82 15.26 -6.98 16.38
CA ALA A 82 15.22 -8.03 15.38
C ALA A 82 14.85 -7.53 13.96
N GLY A 83 14.59 -6.24 13.78
CA GLY A 83 14.32 -5.59 12.49
C GLY A 83 12.85 -5.36 12.15
N ALA A 84 11.91 -5.67 13.06
CA ALA A 84 10.49 -5.41 12.83
C ALA A 84 10.21 -3.89 12.83
N ARG A 85 9.34 -3.44 11.91
CA ARG A 85 8.85 -2.06 11.84
C ARG A 85 7.34 -2.08 12.00
N PHE A 86 6.84 -1.31 12.96
CA PHE A 86 5.42 -1.22 13.28
C PHE A 86 5.13 0.03 14.11
N ASP A 87 3.92 0.55 13.95
CA ASP A 87 3.34 1.55 14.85
C ASP A 87 2.73 0.84 16.06
N TYR A 88 2.81 1.47 17.23
CA TYR A 88 2.23 0.95 18.47
C TYR A 88 1.57 2.09 19.24
N ASP A 89 0.24 2.07 19.28
CA ASP A 89 -0.55 3.04 20.03
C ASP A 89 -0.67 2.56 21.49
N SER A 90 -0.07 3.32 22.42
CA SER A 90 -0.01 2.98 23.84
C SER A 90 -1.28 3.31 24.62
N ASN A 91 -2.27 3.90 23.97
CA ASN A 91 -3.49 4.34 24.63
C ASN A 91 -4.64 3.87 23.75
N GLY A 92 -5.41 2.88 24.20
CA GLY A 92 -6.52 2.21 23.48
C GLY A 92 -7.70 3.12 23.09
N ALA A 93 -7.43 4.37 22.74
CA ALA A 93 -8.32 5.15 21.91
C ALA A 93 -8.56 4.37 20.62
N PRO A 94 -9.83 4.18 20.20
CA PRO A 94 -10.11 3.61 18.90
C PRO A 94 -9.28 4.40 17.90
N ARG A 95 -8.49 3.70 17.07
CA ARG A 95 -7.80 4.32 15.95
C ARG A 95 -8.85 5.14 15.23
N ALA A 96 -8.80 6.47 15.38
CA ALA A 96 -9.58 7.35 14.54
C ALA A 96 -9.30 6.83 13.14
N ALA A 97 -10.35 6.49 12.39
CA ALA A 97 -10.21 6.09 10.99
C ALA A 97 -9.12 7.00 10.41
N PRO A 98 -8.03 6.44 9.87
CA PRO A 98 -6.82 7.20 9.59
C PRO A 98 -7.30 8.51 8.97
N ALA A 99 -7.03 9.62 9.65
CA ALA A 99 -7.37 10.93 9.10
C ALA A 99 -6.88 10.85 7.66
N PRO A 100 -7.78 11.04 6.66
CA PRO A 100 -7.54 10.62 5.28
C PRO A 100 -6.11 10.97 4.99
N ALA A 101 -5.27 9.95 4.76
CA ALA A 101 -3.82 10.12 4.65
C ALA A 101 -3.64 11.38 3.82
N ALA A 102 -2.97 12.40 4.40
CA ALA A 102 -2.89 13.73 3.80
C ALA A 102 -2.76 13.50 2.29
N PRO A 103 -3.74 13.96 1.49
CA PRO A 103 -3.94 13.49 0.12
C PRO A 103 -2.57 13.43 -0.50
N PRO A 104 -2.14 12.24 -0.95
CA PRO A 104 -0.73 11.97 -1.14
C PRO A 104 -0.19 13.10 -2.00
N ALA A 105 0.72 13.86 -1.40
CA ALA A 105 0.98 15.21 -1.88
C ALA A 105 1.50 15.11 -3.31
N ALA A 106 1.00 15.97 -4.20
CA ALA A 106 1.49 16.04 -5.57
C ALA A 106 3.02 16.08 -5.54
N LEU A 107 3.65 15.12 -6.21
CA LEU A 107 5.10 15.05 -6.31
C LEU A 107 5.52 15.69 -7.63
N GLU A 108 6.40 16.67 -7.54
CA GLU A 108 6.97 17.36 -8.69
C GLU A 108 8.48 17.09 -8.77
N GLU A 109 8.96 16.76 -9.98
CA GLU A 109 10.37 16.53 -10.26
C GLU A 109 10.75 17.18 -11.60
N ASP A 110 11.80 18.00 -11.61
CA ASP A 110 12.37 18.53 -12.86
C ASP A 110 13.42 17.56 -13.43
N LYS A 111 13.25 17.15 -14.69
CA LYS A 111 14.15 16.19 -15.35
C LYS A 111 14.29 16.48 -16.84
N PHE A 112 15.54 16.61 -17.31
CA PHE A 112 15.88 16.94 -18.72
C PHE A 112 15.17 18.19 -19.28
N GLY A 113 14.84 19.16 -18.42
CA GLY A 113 14.09 20.36 -18.80
C GLY A 113 12.57 20.18 -18.86
N MET A 114 12.05 18.99 -18.53
CA MET A 114 10.64 18.69 -18.36
C MET A 114 10.24 18.72 -16.89
N ARG A 115 9.04 19.23 -16.59
CA ARG A 115 8.42 19.09 -15.27
C ARG A 115 7.57 17.82 -15.23
N LEU A 116 7.89 16.91 -14.31
CA LEU A 116 7.15 15.68 -14.08
C LEU A 116 6.28 15.85 -12.84
N ILE A 117 4.98 15.60 -12.95
CA ILE A 117 4.02 15.80 -11.87
C ILE A 117 3.17 14.53 -11.69
N SER A 118 3.17 13.94 -10.51
CA SER A 118 2.18 12.94 -10.10
C SER A 118 1.24 13.56 -9.09
N ASP A 119 -0.06 13.61 -9.40
CA ASP A 119 -1.06 14.27 -8.55
C ASP A 119 -1.18 13.64 -7.15
N HIS A 120 -0.83 12.36 -7.04
CA HIS A 120 -0.91 11.58 -5.81
C HIS A 120 0.44 10.98 -5.40
N GLY A 121 1.56 11.44 -5.97
CA GLY A 121 2.91 10.98 -5.65
C GLY A 121 3.11 9.46 -5.70
N ALA A 122 2.30 8.72 -6.47
CA ALA A 122 2.35 7.27 -6.50
C ALA A 122 3.65 6.79 -7.14
N PHE A 123 4.31 5.81 -6.52
CA PHE A 123 5.64 5.35 -6.94
C PHE A 123 5.65 4.91 -8.42
N HIS A 124 4.66 4.11 -8.84
CA HIS A 124 4.59 3.60 -10.22
C HIS A 124 4.31 4.71 -11.25
N GLU A 125 3.61 5.78 -10.88
CA GLU A 125 3.36 6.92 -11.79
C GLU A 125 4.63 7.72 -12.01
N MET A 126 5.36 7.98 -10.92
CA MET A 126 6.63 8.68 -10.99
C MET A 126 7.68 7.88 -11.75
N GLU A 127 7.66 6.55 -11.64
CA GLU A 127 8.51 5.67 -12.45
C GLU A 127 8.18 5.79 -13.93
N GLN A 128 6.90 5.66 -14.32
CA GLN A 128 6.44 5.87 -15.70
C GLN A 128 6.83 7.26 -16.25
N LEU A 129 6.63 8.33 -15.48
CA LEU A 129 7.02 9.69 -15.87
C LEU A 129 8.54 9.84 -16.06
N ARG A 130 9.34 9.21 -15.20
CA ARG A 130 10.81 9.22 -15.32
C ARG A 130 11.28 8.43 -16.53
N GLU A 131 10.69 7.25 -16.79
CA GLU A 131 10.99 6.45 -17.98
C GLU A 131 10.61 7.20 -19.26
N PHE A 132 9.43 7.81 -19.30
CA PHE A 132 9.01 8.69 -20.38
C PHE A 132 10.03 9.79 -20.63
N ALA A 133 10.46 10.48 -19.56
CA ALA A 133 11.46 11.55 -19.68
C ALA A 133 12.79 11.05 -20.26
N HIS A 134 13.22 9.83 -19.88
CA HIS A 134 14.41 9.21 -20.44
C HIS A 134 14.26 8.93 -21.95
N HIS A 135 13.14 8.35 -22.38
CA HIS A 135 12.90 8.09 -23.80
C HIS A 135 12.78 9.36 -24.65
N VAL A 136 12.10 10.38 -24.13
CA VAL A 136 11.99 11.68 -24.79
C VAL A 136 13.38 12.33 -24.97
N GLN A 137 14.23 12.24 -23.95
CA GLN A 137 15.62 12.71 -24.04
C GLN A 137 16.45 11.88 -25.04
N GLU A 138 16.31 10.55 -25.03
CA GLU A 138 16.99 9.64 -25.96
C GLU A 138 16.61 9.94 -27.42
N PHE A 139 15.35 10.28 -27.67
CA PHE A 139 14.85 10.66 -29.00
C PHE A 139 15.22 12.09 -29.41
N GLY A 140 15.85 12.86 -28.51
CA GLY A 140 16.28 14.23 -28.75
C GLY A 140 15.13 15.23 -28.90
N VAL A 141 14.04 15.01 -28.17
CA VAL A 141 12.80 15.83 -28.25
C VAL A 141 12.33 16.35 -26.89
N SER A 142 13.21 16.41 -25.89
CA SER A 142 12.91 16.93 -24.55
C SER A 142 12.53 18.41 -24.52
N ASP A 143 13.02 19.20 -25.47
CA ASP A 143 12.62 20.60 -25.65
C ASP A 143 11.16 20.79 -26.07
N LEU A 144 10.51 19.75 -26.60
CA LEU A 144 9.11 19.78 -27.01
C LEU A 144 8.14 19.51 -25.86
N VAL A 145 8.60 18.97 -24.74
CA VAL A 145 7.76 18.66 -23.58
C VAL A 145 8.10 19.65 -22.47
N ARG A 146 7.12 20.45 -22.03
CA ARG A 146 7.29 21.33 -20.87
C ARG A 146 6.90 20.63 -19.58
N GLU A 147 5.82 19.86 -19.64
CA GLU A 147 5.24 19.18 -18.49
C GLU A 147 4.65 17.84 -18.91
N ALA A 148 4.84 16.83 -18.07
CA ALA A 148 4.12 15.57 -18.10
C ALA A 148 3.46 15.37 -16.73
N ARG A 149 2.13 15.39 -16.70
CA ARG A 149 1.35 15.31 -15.47
C ARG A 149 0.48 14.05 -15.48
N TYR A 150 0.66 13.20 -14.48
CA TYR A 150 -0.15 12.00 -14.28
C TYR A 150 -1.25 12.28 -13.26
N ASP A 151 -2.51 12.22 -13.72
CA ASP A 151 -3.70 12.28 -12.89
C ASP A 151 -4.12 10.85 -12.51
N SER A 152 -3.84 10.48 -11.26
CA SER A 152 -4.17 9.15 -10.72
C SER A 152 -5.66 8.88 -10.61
N ALA A 153 -6.48 9.93 -10.44
CA ALA A 153 -7.92 9.78 -10.31
C ALA A 153 -8.58 9.47 -11.66
N ALA A 154 -8.03 10.03 -12.74
CA ALA A 154 -8.46 9.76 -14.11
C ALA A 154 -7.70 8.58 -14.77
N ASP A 155 -6.66 8.07 -14.12
CA ASP A 155 -5.64 7.19 -14.70
C ASP A 155 -5.21 7.69 -16.10
N LEU A 156 -4.74 8.94 -16.14
CA LEU A 156 -4.46 9.62 -17.40
C LEU A 156 -3.29 10.59 -17.27
N CYS A 157 -2.25 10.35 -18.06
CA CYS A 157 -1.18 11.31 -18.24
C CYS A 157 -1.53 12.38 -19.29
N ARG A 158 -1.21 13.63 -19.01
CA ARG A 158 -1.38 14.76 -19.93
C ARG A 158 -0.04 15.45 -20.14
N PHE A 159 0.22 15.83 -21.39
CA PHE A 159 1.44 16.53 -21.74
C PHE A 159 1.15 17.99 -22.10
N THR A 160 1.94 18.89 -21.53
CA THR A 160 2.01 20.28 -22.02
C THR A 160 3.19 20.39 -22.96
N LEU A 161 2.90 20.46 -24.26
CA LEU A 161 3.93 20.55 -25.30
C LEU A 161 4.30 22.00 -25.60
N ALA A 162 5.52 22.22 -26.06
CA ALA A 162 5.92 23.49 -26.65
C ALA A 162 5.04 23.80 -27.88
N PRO A 163 4.79 25.10 -28.16
CA PRO A 163 3.99 25.52 -29.30
C PRO A 163 4.61 25.00 -30.59
N ALA A 164 3.78 24.37 -31.43
CA ALA A 164 4.22 23.73 -32.66
C ALA A 164 4.84 24.75 -33.63
N ARG A 165 6.01 24.40 -34.17
CA ARG A 165 6.63 25.08 -35.31
C ARG A 165 6.55 24.16 -36.54
N GLU A 166 6.59 24.74 -37.73
CA GLU A 166 6.43 24.02 -39.01
C GLU A 166 7.28 22.73 -39.20
N PRO A 167 8.50 22.54 -38.60
CA PRO A 167 9.21 21.27 -38.70
C PRO A 167 8.93 20.25 -37.56
N ASP A 168 8.01 20.52 -36.63
CA ASP A 168 7.86 19.70 -35.42
C ASP A 168 7.01 18.43 -35.59
N ALA A 169 6.29 18.24 -36.71
CA ALA A 169 5.38 17.10 -36.87
C ALA A 169 6.07 15.74 -36.61
N ALA A 170 7.18 15.45 -37.30
CA ALA A 170 7.95 14.21 -37.12
C ALA A 170 8.62 14.12 -35.74
N ARG A 171 8.83 15.25 -35.05
CA ARG A 171 9.40 15.29 -33.71
C ARG A 171 8.33 15.00 -32.65
N ARG A 172 7.10 15.46 -32.86
CA ARG A 172 5.93 15.14 -32.02
C ARG A 172 5.60 13.66 -32.07
N ASP A 173 5.74 13.03 -33.23
CA ASP A 173 5.57 11.57 -33.37
C ASP A 173 6.54 10.81 -32.44
N ARG A 174 7.77 11.30 -32.26
CA ARG A 174 8.71 10.69 -31.29
C ARG A 174 8.28 10.87 -29.84
N VAL A 175 7.68 12.01 -29.49
CA VAL A 175 7.11 12.22 -28.15
C VAL A 175 5.95 11.24 -27.94
N PHE A 176 5.10 11.05 -28.95
CA PHE A 176 4.03 10.06 -28.93
C PHE A 176 4.59 8.62 -28.77
N ASP A 177 5.64 8.28 -29.51
CA ASP A 177 6.30 6.97 -29.41
C ASP A 177 6.87 6.73 -28.01
N ALA A 178 7.48 7.74 -27.39
CA ALA A 178 7.97 7.66 -26.02
C ALA A 178 6.80 7.42 -25.03
N ALA A 179 5.71 8.18 -25.17
CA ALA A 179 4.52 8.03 -24.34
C ALA A 179 3.87 6.64 -24.50
N SER A 180 3.70 6.16 -25.73
CA SER A 180 3.09 4.86 -26.00
C SER A 180 3.87 3.68 -25.43
N ARG A 181 5.19 3.81 -25.25
CA ARG A 181 6.04 2.75 -24.66
C ARG A 181 6.00 2.72 -23.14
N THR A 182 5.83 3.88 -22.51
CA THR A 182 6.10 4.07 -21.07
C THR A 182 4.86 4.37 -20.25
N ILE A 183 3.85 4.99 -20.86
CA ILE A 183 2.67 5.49 -20.17
C ILE A 183 1.47 4.61 -20.52
N THR A 184 0.85 4.00 -19.51
CA THR A 184 -0.31 3.11 -19.69
C THR A 184 -1.48 3.80 -20.37
N ARG A 185 -1.76 5.06 -20.01
CA ARG A 185 -2.84 5.82 -20.63
C ARG A 185 -2.52 7.31 -20.67
N PHE A 186 -2.60 7.91 -21.84
CA PHE A 186 -2.18 9.30 -22.03
C PHE A 186 -3.03 10.07 -23.04
N ALA A 187 -3.13 11.39 -22.86
CA ALA A 187 -3.77 12.30 -23.78
C ALA A 187 -2.72 12.95 -24.70
N PHE A 188 -2.95 12.87 -26.00
CA PHE A 188 -2.11 13.47 -27.03
C PHE A 188 -2.99 14.03 -28.14
N ASP A 189 -2.74 15.26 -28.62
CA ASP A 189 -3.53 15.91 -29.69
C ASP A 189 -5.06 15.84 -29.51
N GLY A 190 -5.52 15.99 -28.27
CA GLY A 190 -6.95 15.99 -27.92
C GLY A 190 -7.62 14.61 -27.92
N ARG A 191 -6.86 13.53 -28.09
CA ARG A 191 -7.34 12.14 -28.00
C ARG A 191 -6.65 11.40 -26.86
N VAL A 192 -7.31 10.37 -26.34
CA VAL A 192 -6.74 9.49 -25.31
C VAL A 192 -6.29 8.20 -25.97
N TYR A 193 -5.07 7.79 -25.64
CA TYR A 193 -4.42 6.59 -26.13
C TYR A 193 -4.09 5.67 -24.96
N GLN A 194 -4.00 4.38 -25.25
CA GLN A 194 -3.53 3.37 -24.32
C GLN A 194 -2.15 2.92 -24.79
N GLY A 195 -1.17 3.04 -23.92
CA GLY A 195 0.22 2.63 -24.12
C GLY A 195 0.64 1.59 -23.09
N GLY A 196 1.95 1.43 -22.93
CA GLY A 196 2.55 0.33 -22.20
C GLY A 196 2.41 -1.00 -22.97
N ILE A 197 3.35 -1.90 -22.74
CA ILE A 197 3.14 -3.29 -23.15
C ILE A 197 1.96 -3.81 -22.31
N PRO A 198 0.92 -4.44 -22.89
CA PRO A 198 -0.09 -5.11 -22.10
C PRO A 198 0.63 -6.01 -21.07
N PRO A 199 0.25 -6.00 -19.78
CA PRO A 199 0.72 -7.07 -18.91
C PRO A 199 0.39 -8.38 -19.63
N GLU A 200 1.35 -9.31 -19.71
CA GLU A 200 1.09 -10.65 -20.24
C GLU A 200 -0.24 -11.11 -19.62
N SER A 201 -1.19 -11.48 -20.49
CA SER A 201 -2.45 -12.04 -20.04
C SER A 201 -2.09 -13.28 -19.23
N ASP A 202 -2.21 -13.20 -17.90
CA ASP A 202 -2.14 -14.37 -17.04
C ASP A 202 -3.16 -15.38 -17.58
N GLY A 203 -2.63 -16.47 -18.14
CA GLY A 203 -3.41 -17.60 -18.65
C GLY A 203 -4.03 -18.44 -17.56
#